data_AF-A0A2W2ED01-F1
#
_entry.id   AF-A0A2W2ED01-F1
#
_cell.length_a   1.000
_cell.length_b   1.000
_cell.length_c   1.000
_cell.angle_alpha   90.00
_cell.angle_beta   90.00
_cell.angle_gamma   90.00
#
_symmetry.space_group_name_H-M   'P 1'
#
loop_
_entity.id
_entity.type
_entity.pdbx_description
1 polymer ?
#
loop_
_entity_poly.entity_id
_entity_poly.type
_entity_poly.pdbx_seq_one_letter_code
_entity_poly.pdbx_strand_id
1 'polypeptide(L)'
;MATLTFGYFLLRRPDDPTGPPVNLIAEADSTGPTQAVIWDRSTDAWTFRPDVAAAILWANPERHAIEQVDRTTAERQTAHFTTVPLPSEAELTEICHRAT
;
A
#
# COMPACT_ATOMS: atom_id res chain seq x y z
N MET A 1 -21.68 -4.55 -4.73
CA MET A 1 -20.55 -3.80 -5.31
C MET A 1 -19.48 -4.80 -5.69
N ALA A 2 -18.78 -4.57 -6.80
CA ALA A 2 -17.66 -5.45 -7.17
C ALA A 2 -16.46 -5.15 -6.26
N THR A 3 -15.83 -6.20 -5.75
CA THR A 3 -14.56 -6.09 -5.00
C THR A 3 -13.43 -5.77 -5.97
N LEU A 4 -12.60 -4.79 -5.63
CA LEU A 4 -11.40 -4.47 -6.38
C LEU A 4 -10.30 -5.48 -6.07
N THR A 5 -9.46 -5.79 -7.06
CA THR A 5 -8.21 -6.51 -6.87
C THR A 5 -7.09 -5.53 -6.59
N PHE A 6 -6.09 -5.94 -5.80
CA PHE A 6 -5.01 -5.04 -5.39
C PHE A 6 -3.61 -5.60 -5.70
N GLY A 7 -2.72 -4.74 -6.17
CA GLY A 7 -1.27 -4.94 -6.16
C GLY A 7 -0.68 -4.45 -4.84
N TYR A 8 0.31 -5.17 -4.31
CA TYR A 8 0.93 -4.88 -3.03
C TYR A 8 2.40 -4.51 -3.21
N PHE A 9 2.78 -3.33 -2.75
CA PHE A 9 4.12 -2.77 -2.94
C PHE A 9 4.75 -2.44 -1.59
N LEU A 10 5.79 -3.21 -1.24
CA LEU A 10 6.58 -2.95 -0.05
C LEU A 10 7.54 -1.80 -0.30
N LEU A 11 7.57 -0.86 0.65
CA LEU A 11 8.50 0.26 0.64
C LEU A 11 9.62 -0.03 1.63
N ARG A 12 10.87 0.03 1.16
CA ARG A 12 12.09 -0.02 1.98
C ARG A 12 12.79 1.33 1.98
N ARG A 13 13.72 1.49 2.92
CA ARG A 13 14.53 2.71 2.96
C ARG A 13 15.55 2.67 1.80
N PRO A 14 15.77 3.78 1.07
CA PRO A 14 16.73 3.79 -0.03
C PRO A 14 18.18 3.51 0.40
N ASP A 15 18.52 3.86 1.64
CA ASP A 15 19.83 3.60 2.26
C ASP A 15 19.97 2.17 2.83
N ASP A 16 18.87 1.42 2.94
CA ASP A 16 18.86 0.01 3.31
C ASP A 16 17.81 -0.78 2.49
N PRO A 17 18.07 -1.00 1.19
CA PRO A 17 17.12 -1.63 0.28
C PRO A 17 16.93 -3.13 0.55
N THR A 18 17.80 -3.75 1.36
CA THR A 18 17.70 -5.16 1.77
C THR A 18 17.09 -5.34 3.16
N GLY A 19 16.90 -4.25 3.90
CA GLY A 19 16.34 -4.25 5.24
C GLY A 19 14.84 -4.57 5.28
N PRO A 20 14.25 -4.55 6.48
CA PRO A 20 12.82 -4.73 6.65
C PRO A 20 12.04 -3.60 5.95
N PRO A 21 10.86 -3.88 5.39
CA PRO A 21 10.01 -2.86 4.83
C PRO A 21 9.55 -1.89 5.91
N VAL A 22 9.45 -0.62 5.53
CA VAL A 22 8.94 0.46 6.36
C VAL A 22 7.48 0.76 6.08
N ASN A 23 6.92 0.38 4.94
CA ASN A 23 5.51 0.60 4.67
C ASN A 23 5.03 -0.34 3.55
N LEU A 24 3.73 -0.33 3.29
CA LEU A 24 3.08 -1.02 2.21
C LEU A 24 2.08 -0.08 1.52
N ILE A 25 2.06 -0.11 0.19
CA ILE A 25 1.00 0.44 -0.64
C ILE A 25 0.17 -0.72 -1.18
N ALA A 26 -1.14 -0.69 -0.95
CA ALA A 26 -2.11 -1.53 -1.64
C ALA A 26 -2.80 -0.67 -2.72
N GLU A 27 -2.42 -0.85 -3.98
CA GLU A 27 -2.98 -0.12 -5.12
C GLU A 27 -4.04 -0.99 -5.81
N ALA A 28 -5.23 -0.46 -6.03
CA ALA A 28 -6.28 -1.15 -6.75
C ALA A 28 -5.92 -1.24 -8.23
N ASP A 29 -6.01 -2.45 -8.79
CA ASP A 29 -5.93 -2.69 -10.22
C ASP A 29 -7.23 -2.18 -10.86
N SER A 30 -7.19 -0.93 -11.32
CA SER A 30 -8.33 -0.26 -11.94
C SER A 30 -7.88 0.55 -13.14
N THR A 31 -8.75 0.67 -14.14
CA THR A 31 -8.51 1.49 -15.35
C THR A 31 -8.78 2.98 -15.13
N GLY A 32 -9.18 3.37 -13.91
CA GLY A 32 -9.53 4.74 -13.53
C GLY A 32 -8.38 5.49 -12.84
N PRO A 33 -8.68 6.58 -12.11
CA PRO A 33 -7.69 7.25 -11.26
C PRO A 33 -7.05 6.27 -10.28
N THR A 34 -5.78 6.50 -9.92
CA THR A 34 -5.09 5.72 -8.90
C THR A 34 -5.95 5.65 -7.64
N GLN A 35 -6.19 4.44 -7.16
CA GLN A 35 -6.86 4.17 -5.89
C GLN A 35 -5.91 3.35 -5.06
N ALA A 36 -5.46 3.90 -3.94
CA ALA A 36 -4.46 3.25 -3.13
C ALA A 36 -4.67 3.49 -1.65
N VAL A 37 -4.41 2.45 -0.87
CA VAL A 37 -4.45 2.46 0.59
C VAL A 37 -3.04 2.27 1.12
N ILE A 38 -2.63 3.12 2.04
CA ILE A 38 -1.29 3.10 2.66
C ILE A 38 -1.46 3.08 4.17
N TRP A 39 -0.54 2.41 4.86
CA TRP A 39 -0.46 2.52 6.31
C TRP A 39 0.02 3.93 6.72
N ASP A 40 -0.85 4.66 7.41
CA ASP A 40 -0.56 5.98 7.97
C ASP A 40 -0.18 5.84 9.45
N ARG A 41 1.11 6.05 9.72
CA ARG A 41 1.67 5.99 11.07
C ARG A 41 1.14 7.07 12.01
N SER A 42 0.70 8.21 11.48
CA SER A 42 0.26 9.33 12.31
C SER A 42 -1.11 9.06 12.93
N THR A 43 -1.96 8.31 12.22
CA THR A 43 -3.30 7.92 12.65
C THR A 43 -3.42 6.46 13.07
N ASP A 44 -2.33 5.70 12.97
CA ASP A 44 -2.28 4.25 13.24
C ASP A 44 -3.37 3.48 12.46
N ALA A 45 -3.54 3.83 11.18
CA ALA A 45 -4.64 3.30 10.35
C ALA A 45 -4.25 3.13 8.88
N TRP A 46 -4.94 2.20 8.20
CA TRP A 46 -4.92 2.09 6.75
C TRP A 46 -5.78 3.19 6.14
N THR A 47 -5.19 4.07 5.33
CA THR A 47 -5.84 5.28 4.82
C THR A 47 -5.78 5.35 3.30
N PHE A 48 -6.84 5.88 2.69
CA PHE A 48 -6.88 6.17 1.26
C PHE A 48 -5.95 7.34 0.92
N ARG A 49 -4.88 7.07 0.17
CA ARG A 49 -3.82 8.05 -0.16
C ARG A 49 -3.34 7.89 -1.61
N PRO A 50 -4.21 8.10 -2.60
CA PRO A 50 -3.88 7.89 -4.01
C PRO A 50 -2.76 8.81 -4.50
N ASP A 51 -2.73 10.07 -4.07
CA ASP A 51 -1.68 11.04 -4.49
C ASP A 51 -0.29 10.62 -4.02
N VAL A 52 -0.19 10.08 -2.79
CA VAL A 52 1.08 9.60 -2.23
C VAL A 52 1.53 8.35 -2.96
N ALA A 53 0.62 7.42 -3.23
CA ALA A 53 0.93 6.22 -3.98
C ALA A 53 1.42 6.56 -5.39
N ALA A 54 0.72 7.45 -6.10
CA ALA A 54 1.11 7.86 -7.44
C ALA A 54 2.49 8.56 -7.45
N ALA A 55 2.77 9.40 -6.46
CA ALA A 55 4.07 10.05 -6.33
C ALA A 55 5.23 9.05 -6.12
N ILE A 56 4.99 8.01 -5.31
CA ILE A 56 5.99 6.99 -4.97
C ILE A 56 6.19 5.98 -6.10
N LEU A 57 5.09 5.42 -6.62
CA LEU A 57 5.14 4.33 -7.61
C LEU A 57 5.49 4.84 -9.01
N TRP A 58 5.01 6.03 -9.39
CA TRP A 58 5.03 6.46 -10.79
C TRP A 58 5.87 7.71 -11.02
N ALA A 59 5.84 8.69 -10.10
CA ALA A 59 6.51 9.98 -10.34
C ALA A 59 8.02 9.96 -10.02
N ASN A 60 8.45 9.22 -8.99
CA ASN A 60 9.87 9.13 -8.61
C ASN A 60 10.26 7.72 -8.12
N PRO A 61 10.02 6.65 -8.89
CA PRO A 61 10.27 5.28 -8.44
C PRO A 61 11.73 5.06 -8.03
N GLU A 62 12.71 5.69 -8.69
CA GLU A 62 14.13 5.55 -8.37
C GLU A 62 14.54 6.10 -6.99
N ARG A 63 13.69 6.93 -6.36
CA ARG A 63 13.94 7.46 -5.02
C ARG A 63 13.50 6.51 -3.91
N HIS A 64 12.84 5.41 -4.26
CA HIS A 64 12.25 4.48 -3.33
C HIS A 64 12.71 3.06 -3.65
N ALA A 65 13.09 2.29 -2.63
CA ALA A 65 13.32 0.87 -2.77
C ALA A 65 11.96 0.16 -2.71
N ILE A 66 11.33 -0.05 -3.88
CA ILE A 66 9.99 -0.62 -4.02
C ILE A 66 10.09 -2.07 -4.49
N GLU A 67 9.35 -2.96 -3.85
CA GLU A 67 9.19 -4.35 -4.28
C GLU A 67 7.70 -4.70 -4.37
N GLN A 68 7.25 -5.16 -5.53
CA GLN A 68 5.91 -5.71 -5.69
C GLN A 68 5.87 -7.15 -5.21
N VAL A 69 4.89 -7.50 -4.38
CA VAL A 69 4.74 -8.82 -3.76
C VAL A 69 3.29 -9.32 -3.84
N ASP A 70 3.09 -10.61 -3.57
CA ASP A 70 1.76 -11.18 -3.39
C ASP A 70 1.14 -10.78 -2.03
N ARG A 71 -0.17 -11.01 -1.89
CA ARG A 71 -0.94 -10.67 -0.69
C ARG A 71 -0.39 -11.37 0.56
N THR A 72 -0.11 -12.66 0.49
CA THR A 72 0.39 -13.46 1.62
C THR A 72 1.72 -12.89 2.14
N THR A 73 2.60 -12.48 1.24
CA THR A 73 3.87 -11.86 1.57
C THR A 73 3.66 -10.48 2.16
N ALA A 74 2.77 -9.66 1.59
CA ALA A 74 2.44 -8.35 2.13
C ALA A 74 1.92 -8.46 3.58
N GLU A 75 0.96 -9.34 3.85
CA GLU A 75 0.40 -9.59 5.18
C GLU A 75 1.50 -9.93 6.19
N ARG A 76 2.36 -10.91 5.86
CA ARG A 76 3.50 -11.30 6.72
C ARG A 76 4.45 -10.12 6.98
N GLN A 77 4.72 -9.32 5.96
CA GLN A 77 5.69 -8.23 6.04
C GLN A 77 5.15 -6.99 6.79
N THR A 78 3.82 -6.81 6.85
CA THR A 78 3.22 -5.68 7.60
C THR A 78 3.56 -5.69 9.09
N ALA A 79 3.79 -6.87 9.67
CA ALA A 79 4.19 -7.04 11.06
C ALA A 79 5.51 -6.31 11.43
N HIS A 80 6.34 -5.93 10.44
CA HIS A 80 7.56 -5.16 10.69
C HIS A 80 7.30 -3.69 11.05
N PHE A 81 6.14 -3.13 10.68
CA PHE A 81 5.87 -1.70 10.85
C PHE A 81 4.49 -1.37 11.43
N THR A 82 3.62 -2.36 11.62
CA THR A 82 2.32 -2.19 12.29
C THR A 82 1.87 -3.48 12.97
N THR A 83 1.09 -3.36 14.05
CA THR A 83 0.35 -4.46 14.67
C THR A 83 -1.08 -4.57 14.14
N VAL A 84 -1.56 -3.59 13.37
CA VAL A 84 -2.88 -3.61 12.75
C VAL A 84 -2.81 -4.48 11.48
N PRO A 85 -3.64 -5.53 11.36
CA PRO A 85 -3.63 -6.40 10.19
C PRO A 85 -3.84 -5.63 8.89
N LEU A 86 -3.25 -6.13 7.80
CA LEU A 86 -3.60 -5.68 6.46
C LEU A 86 -5.09 -5.98 6.20
N PRO A 87 -5.92 -5.00 5.77
CA PRO A 87 -7.32 -5.23 5.54
C PRO A 87 -7.54 -6.23 4.40
N SER A 88 -8.67 -6.94 4.43
CA SER A 88 -9.14 -7.76 3.32
C SER A 88 -9.38 -6.91 2.07
N GLU A 89 -9.39 -7.53 0.89
CA GLU A 89 -9.67 -6.79 -0.36
C GLU A 89 -11.06 -6.13 -0.35
N ALA A 90 -12.02 -6.71 0.36
CA ALA A 90 -13.33 -6.11 0.57
C ALA A 90 -13.25 -4.83 1.42
N GLU A 91 -12.47 -4.84 2.50
CA GLU A 91 -12.27 -3.67 3.36
C GLU A 91 -11.42 -2.60 2.66
N LEU A 92 -10.37 -2.99 1.92
CA LEU A 92 -9.60 -2.07 1.08
C LEU A 92 -10.49 -1.39 0.04
N THR A 93 -11.36 -2.17 -0.62
CA THR A 93 -12.36 -1.65 -1.55
C THR A 93 -13.29 -0.64 -0.86
N GLU A 94 -13.74 -0.93 0.36
CA GLU A 94 -14.59 -0.02 1.12
C GLU A 94 -13.86 1.28 1.52
N ILE A 95 -12.59 1.19 1.93
CA ILE A 95 -11.76 2.36 2.24
C ILE A 95 -11.65 3.28 1.01
N CYS A 96 -11.41 2.71 -0.18
CA CYS A 96 -11.36 3.49 -1.41
C CYS A 96 -12.71 4.18 -1.72
N HIS A 97 -13.83 3.46 -1.61
CA HIS A 97 -15.15 4.01 -1.93
C HIS A 97 -15.65 5.07 -0.94
N ARG A 98 -15.32 4.96 0.35
CA ARG A 98 -15.76 5.95 1.36
C ARG A 98 -15.05 7.29 1.19
N ALA A 99 -13.92 7.32 0.49
CA ALA A 99 -13.11 8.50 0.29
C ALA A 99 -13.39 9.24 -1.04
N THR A 100 -14.20 8.65 -1.92
CA THR A 100 -14.72 9.24 -3.17
C THR A 100 -16.11 9.83 -2.98
#